data_AF-A0A970QN71-F1
#
_entry.id   AF-A0A970QN71-F1
#
_cell.length_a   1.000
_cell.length_b   1.000
_cell.length_c   1.000
_cell.angle_alpha   90.00
_cell.angle_beta   90.00
_cell.angle_gamma   90.00
#
_symmetry.space_group_name_H-M   'P 1'
#
loop_
_entity.id
_entity.type
_entity.pdbx_description
1 polymer ?
#
loop_
_entity_poly.entity_id
_entity_poly.type
_entity_poly.pdbx_seq_one_letter_code
_entity_poly.pdbx_strand_id
1 'polypeptide(L)'
;MKYINFLSITFMVTMSIQAQNYVNLRFTSRLPDGSYQALDSVKIINNTRGWEETIYYPDTLLQMLNSTGISEVENHANSIMQNIPNPFKGTTEVSLQLSAQEDVSLALYDLSGKQYAVYHADLPEGKHGFRLMVGIAQMYFLVLKTSNETQTVKLLATEASDAFRISYAGSEGYFYLQQQKANTNKGFQTNDSMRFIAYTTLNNRLKHQELKTKQAGTDQEYSFEFALGYAIGDIYYQTNGEVEGVVCWIADTVYHHEGKYFGNAGKLISIDERDTGTYGTINRPTYAFDSVDGRVNTAIHQALLSDTSTYLFKERLEAAQWCLDKGEGWYFPAKLEMLQVYENMDVINNTIDEAGGEKFHLDLLDPEDSAYWTSTEIPEDKKAYFIYMPLGNITFSKGSFYESKHVRAMKWFNETE
;
A
#
# COMPACT_ATOMS: atom_id res chain seq x y z
N MET A 1 -84.34 16.68 -9.20
CA MET A 1 -83.24 15.78 -9.63
C MET A 1 -81.95 16.58 -9.63
N LYS A 2 -81.07 16.35 -8.67
CA LYS A 2 -79.71 16.92 -8.61
C LYS A 2 -78.77 15.76 -8.30
N TYR A 3 -77.97 15.34 -9.27
CA TYR A 3 -76.88 14.39 -9.03
C TYR A 3 -75.60 15.19 -8.81
N ILE A 4 -75.00 14.99 -7.64
CA ILE A 4 -73.76 15.59 -7.18
C ILE A 4 -72.61 14.74 -7.71
N ASN A 5 -71.73 15.34 -8.52
CA ASN A 5 -70.46 14.74 -8.92
C ASN A 5 -69.48 14.84 -7.74
N PHE A 6 -68.97 13.69 -7.28
CA PHE A 6 -67.89 13.60 -6.31
C PHE A 6 -66.58 13.41 -7.08
N LEU A 7 -65.73 14.44 -7.10
CA LEU A 7 -64.38 14.38 -7.66
C LEU A 7 -63.40 14.10 -6.52
N SER A 8 -62.89 12.87 -6.45
CA SER A 8 -61.82 12.49 -5.51
C SER A 8 -60.46 12.91 -6.09
N ILE A 9 -59.78 13.85 -5.44
CA ILE A 9 -58.40 14.22 -5.74
C ILE A 9 -57.48 13.30 -4.94
N THR A 10 -56.81 12.38 -5.62
CA THR A 10 -55.77 11.52 -5.05
C THR A 10 -54.46 12.31 -4.98
N PHE A 11 -54.00 12.63 -3.77
CA PHE A 11 -52.73 13.29 -3.52
C PHE A 11 -51.60 12.23 -3.59
N MET A 12 -50.90 12.13 -4.72
CA MET A 12 -49.66 11.35 -4.80
C MET A 12 -48.55 12.11 -4.07
N VAL A 13 -48.22 11.65 -2.86
CA VAL A 13 -46.96 12.01 -2.20
C VAL A 13 -45.84 11.29 -2.95
N THR A 14 -45.15 12.00 -3.83
CA THR A 14 -43.87 11.55 -4.38
C THR A 14 -42.84 11.60 -3.25
N MET A 15 -42.50 10.44 -2.69
CA MET A 15 -41.31 10.32 -1.86
C MET A 15 -40.08 10.49 -2.74
N SER A 16 -39.41 11.63 -2.61
CA SER A 16 -38.07 11.85 -3.15
C SER A 16 -37.12 10.88 -2.44
N ILE A 17 -36.78 9.77 -3.11
CA ILE A 17 -35.64 8.95 -2.72
C ILE A 17 -34.41 9.81 -3.02
N GLN A 18 -33.82 10.44 -2.01
CA GLN A 18 -32.50 11.04 -2.17
C GLN A 18 -31.51 9.89 -2.41
N ALA A 19 -31.09 9.71 -3.65
CA ALA A 19 -29.95 8.87 -3.96
C ALA A 19 -28.73 9.47 -3.25
N GLN A 20 -28.04 8.67 -2.44
CA GLN A 20 -26.81 9.12 -1.81
C GLN A 20 -25.75 9.25 -2.91
N ASN A 21 -25.45 10.48 -3.33
CA ASN A 21 -24.47 10.77 -4.40
C ASN A 21 -23.02 10.47 -3.97
N TYR A 22 -22.80 10.13 -2.70
CA TYR A 22 -21.49 9.87 -2.13
C TYR A 22 -21.47 8.59 -1.32
N VAL A 23 -20.40 7.81 -1.50
CA VAL A 23 -20.09 6.65 -0.66
C VAL A 23 -18.76 6.90 0.03
N ASN A 24 -18.71 6.57 1.32
CA ASN A 24 -17.51 6.65 2.12
C ASN A 24 -16.89 5.25 2.28
N LEU A 25 -15.62 5.11 1.91
CA LEU A 25 -14.81 3.94 2.22
C LEU A 25 -13.93 4.29 3.41
N ARG A 26 -14.08 3.54 4.50
CA ARG A 26 -13.21 3.61 5.67
C ARG A 26 -12.21 2.47 5.62
N PHE A 27 -10.95 2.78 5.89
CA PHE A 27 -9.87 1.81 5.96
C PHE A 27 -9.31 1.78 7.36
N THR A 28 -9.13 0.58 7.91
CA THR A 28 -8.53 0.37 9.23
C THR A 28 -7.60 -0.83 9.17
N SER A 29 -6.74 -1.00 10.17
CA SER A 29 -5.96 -2.22 10.27
C SER A 29 -5.74 -2.67 11.70
N ARG A 30 -5.51 -3.98 11.83
CA ARG A 30 -5.23 -4.64 13.08
C ARG A 30 -4.05 -5.60 12.96
N LEU A 31 -3.43 -5.89 14.09
CA LEU A 31 -2.49 -6.99 14.25
C LEU A 31 -3.26 -8.26 14.67
N PRO A 32 -2.67 -9.46 14.55
CA PRO A 32 -3.31 -10.72 14.92
C PRO A 32 -3.76 -10.82 16.39
N ASP A 33 -3.14 -10.04 17.28
CA ASP A 33 -3.56 -9.93 18.69
C ASP A 33 -4.79 -9.01 18.89
N GLY A 34 -5.33 -8.47 17.80
CA GLY A 34 -6.48 -7.55 17.78
C GLY A 34 -6.14 -6.09 18.05
N SER A 35 -4.87 -5.75 18.29
CA SER A 35 -4.45 -4.36 18.49
C SER A 35 -4.52 -3.56 17.18
N TYR A 36 -4.75 -2.25 17.31
CA TYR A 36 -4.81 -1.35 16.15
C TYR A 36 -3.41 -1.10 15.59
N GLN A 37 -3.27 -1.21 14.27
CA GLN A 37 -2.09 -0.78 13.54
C GLN A 37 -2.47 0.42 12.68
N ALA A 38 -1.64 1.47 12.69
CA ALA A 38 -1.83 2.62 11.82
C ALA A 38 -1.39 2.27 10.38
N LEU A 39 -2.22 2.60 9.39
CA LEU A 39 -1.83 2.52 7.99
C LEU A 39 -0.92 3.71 7.65
N ASP A 40 0.05 3.53 6.75
CA ASP A 40 0.84 4.63 6.17
C ASP A 40 0.11 5.23 4.96
N SER A 41 -0.48 4.37 4.14
CA SER A 41 -1.29 4.76 2.99
C SER A 41 -2.19 3.61 2.53
N VAL A 42 -3.21 3.93 1.73
CA VAL A 42 -4.00 2.94 1.00
C VAL A 42 -4.07 3.37 -0.45
N LYS A 43 -3.61 2.50 -1.35
CA LYS A 43 -3.81 2.64 -2.79
C LYS A 43 -5.12 1.96 -3.18
N ILE A 44 -6.04 2.74 -3.71
CA ILE A 44 -7.36 2.34 -4.17
C ILE A 44 -7.34 2.25 -5.68
N ILE A 45 -7.77 1.12 -6.24
CA ILE A 45 -7.78 0.86 -7.68
C ILE A 45 -9.16 0.37 -8.06
N ASN A 46 -9.81 1.06 -9.01
CA ASN A 46 -11.02 0.59 -9.66
C ASN A 46 -10.63 -0.06 -10.99
N ASN A 47 -10.58 -1.39 -11.00
CA ASN A 47 -10.19 -2.17 -12.18
C ASN A 47 -11.22 -2.08 -13.31
N THR A 48 -12.49 -1.86 -12.97
CA THR A 48 -13.57 -1.73 -13.97
C THR A 48 -13.49 -0.41 -14.73
N ARG A 49 -13.08 0.67 -14.05
CA ARG A 49 -13.02 2.03 -14.63
C ARG A 49 -11.62 2.50 -14.98
N GLY A 50 -10.59 1.76 -14.59
CA GLY A 50 -9.20 2.06 -14.92
C GLY A 50 -8.65 3.31 -14.22
N TRP A 51 -9.05 3.55 -12.96
CA TRP A 51 -8.48 4.63 -12.16
C TRP A 51 -7.89 4.12 -10.85
N GLU A 52 -6.91 4.87 -10.35
CA GLU A 52 -6.33 4.68 -9.03
C GLU A 52 -6.29 6.00 -8.25
N GLU A 53 -6.32 5.90 -6.92
CA GLU A 53 -6.26 7.00 -5.95
C GLU A 53 -5.45 6.51 -4.75
N THR A 54 -4.66 7.37 -4.10
CA THR A 54 -3.93 6.98 -2.89
C THR A 54 -4.25 7.95 -1.76
N ILE A 55 -4.71 7.41 -0.63
CA ILE A 55 -4.89 8.19 0.59
C ILE A 55 -3.69 7.91 1.51
N TYR A 56 -3.19 8.94 2.18
CA TYR A 56 -2.02 8.85 3.04
C TYR A 56 -2.39 9.13 4.49
N TYR A 57 -1.72 8.47 5.43
CA TYR A 57 -1.87 8.75 6.84
C TYR A 57 -1.68 10.25 7.10
N PRO A 58 -2.56 10.89 7.91
CA PRO A 58 -3.52 10.23 8.74
C PRO A 58 -4.75 9.70 7.98
N ASP A 59 -5.14 10.19 6.81
CA ASP A 59 -6.44 9.93 6.14
C ASP A 59 -6.82 8.45 6.03
N THR A 60 -7.92 8.07 6.69
CA THR A 60 -8.47 6.70 6.66
C THR A 60 -9.83 6.62 5.97
N LEU A 61 -10.32 7.73 5.40
CA LEU A 61 -11.64 7.80 4.79
C LEU A 61 -11.51 8.42 3.40
N LEU A 62 -11.97 7.67 2.39
CA LEU A 62 -12.14 8.17 1.03
C LEU A 62 -13.64 8.35 0.75
N GLN A 63 -14.05 9.57 0.41
CA GLN A 63 -15.37 9.79 -0.15
C GLN A 63 -15.31 9.76 -1.68
N MET A 64 -16.17 8.95 -2.28
CA MET A 64 -16.28 8.76 -3.72
C MET A 64 -17.65 9.18 -4.23
N LEU A 65 -17.69 9.72 -5.45
CA LEU A 65 -18.92 10.07 -6.15
C LEU A 65 -19.56 8.82 -6.79
N ASN A 66 -20.83 8.59 -6.49
CA ASN A 66 -21.62 7.56 -7.16
C ASN A 66 -22.00 8.05 -8.56
N SER A 67 -21.36 7.51 -9.59
CA SER A 67 -21.62 7.84 -10.99
C SER A 67 -22.88 7.14 -11.50
N THR A 68 -24.03 7.53 -10.95
CA THR A 68 -25.29 7.27 -11.64
C THR A 68 -25.29 8.11 -12.92
N GLY A 69 -25.73 7.56 -14.05
CA GLY A 69 -25.70 8.25 -15.36
C GLY A 69 -26.61 9.49 -15.48
N ILE A 70 -27.03 10.05 -14.34
CA ILE A 70 -27.77 11.30 -14.23
C ILE A 70 -26.79 12.30 -13.63
N SER A 71 -26.16 13.09 -14.48
CA SER A 71 -25.39 14.26 -14.07
C SER A 71 -26.36 15.31 -13.53
N GLU A 72 -26.42 15.49 -12.21
CA GLU A 72 -26.80 16.79 -11.66
C GLU A 72 -25.62 17.73 -11.91
N VAL A 73 -25.70 18.49 -13.00
CA VAL A 73 -24.80 19.62 -13.23
C VAL A 73 -25.26 20.74 -12.32
N GLU A 74 -24.63 20.85 -11.17
CA GLU A 74 -24.50 22.13 -10.47
C GLU A 74 -23.02 22.48 -10.37
N ASN A 75 -22.41 22.78 -11.52
CA ASN A 75 -21.16 23.52 -11.57
C ASN A 75 -21.47 24.97 -11.21
N HIS A 76 -21.58 25.27 -9.92
CA HIS A 76 -21.58 26.65 -9.45
C HIS A 76 -20.17 27.23 -9.66
N ALA A 77 -20.09 28.39 -10.31
CA ALA A 77 -18.80 29.01 -10.64
C ALA A 77 -18.03 29.41 -9.37
N ASN A 78 -18.76 29.72 -8.31
CA ASN A 78 -18.24 29.91 -6.96
C ASN A 78 -18.78 28.78 -6.08
N SER A 79 -18.06 28.29 -5.09
CA SER A 79 -18.59 27.21 -4.23
C SER A 79 -18.14 27.32 -2.79
N ILE A 80 -19.09 27.15 -1.86
CA ILE A 80 -18.79 26.96 -0.45
C ILE A 80 -18.73 25.47 -0.12
N MET A 81 -17.62 25.04 0.45
CA MET A 81 -17.39 23.66 0.84
C MET A 81 -18.02 23.38 2.21
N GLN A 82 -18.39 22.12 2.42
CA GLN A 82 -18.89 21.64 3.71
C GLN A 82 -17.87 21.92 4.84
N ASN A 83 -18.37 22.31 6.02
CA ASN A 83 -17.50 22.63 7.15
C ASN A 83 -16.75 21.42 7.71
N ILE A 84 -15.56 21.66 8.24
CA ILE A 84 -14.67 20.67 8.84
C ILE A 84 -14.26 21.16 10.25
N PRO A 85 -14.49 20.36 11.31
CA PRO A 85 -15.25 19.11 11.31
C PRO A 85 -16.77 19.35 11.15
N ASN A 86 -17.55 18.33 10.77
CA ASN A 86 -19.02 18.30 10.89
C ASN A 86 -19.49 16.88 11.28
N PRO A 87 -20.11 16.66 12.45
CA PRO A 87 -20.42 17.63 13.49
C PRO A 87 -19.18 18.25 14.16
N PHE A 88 -19.32 19.40 14.83
CA PHE A 88 -18.21 20.12 15.46
C PHE A 88 -18.48 20.56 16.90
N LYS A 89 -17.41 20.77 17.66
CA LYS A 89 -17.45 21.20 19.07
C LYS A 89 -17.12 22.69 19.18
N GLY A 90 -18.14 23.55 19.21
CA GLY A 90 -18.00 25.00 19.37
C GLY A 90 -17.41 25.76 18.18
N THR A 91 -16.39 25.21 17.50
CA THR A 91 -15.70 25.84 16.37
C THR A 91 -15.53 24.90 15.18
N THR A 92 -15.60 25.44 13.96
CA THR A 92 -15.42 24.71 12.70
C THR A 92 -14.85 25.63 11.62
N GLU A 93 -14.41 25.07 10.50
CA GLU A 93 -13.85 25.84 9.38
C GLU A 93 -14.59 25.53 8.09
N VAL A 94 -14.73 26.51 7.20
CA VAL A 94 -15.28 26.34 5.85
C VAL A 94 -14.34 26.96 4.83
N SER A 95 -14.30 26.37 3.63
CA SER A 95 -13.56 26.91 2.50
C SER A 95 -14.53 27.43 1.44
N LEU A 96 -14.17 28.56 0.82
CA LEU A 96 -14.87 29.17 -0.29
C LEU A 96 -13.93 29.21 -1.50
N GLN A 97 -14.37 28.70 -2.64
CA GLN A 97 -13.70 28.85 -3.92
C GLN A 97 -14.42 29.91 -4.75
N LEU A 98 -13.67 30.90 -5.23
CA LEU A 98 -14.15 31.91 -6.17
C LEU A 98 -13.48 31.71 -7.54
N SER A 99 -14.26 31.87 -8.62
CA SER A 99 -13.77 31.83 -10.01
C SER A 99 -13.37 33.19 -10.57
N ALA A 100 -13.73 34.26 -9.86
CA ALA A 100 -13.33 35.64 -10.13
C ALA A 100 -13.34 36.43 -8.83
N GLN A 101 -12.80 37.65 -8.84
CA GLN A 101 -12.96 38.56 -7.70
C GLN A 101 -14.45 38.90 -7.50
N GLU A 102 -14.97 38.70 -6.29
CA GLU A 102 -16.38 38.91 -5.97
C GLU A 102 -16.61 39.51 -4.59
N ASP A 103 -17.71 40.25 -4.48
CA ASP A 103 -18.26 40.71 -3.22
C ASP A 103 -19.03 39.58 -2.52
N VAL A 104 -18.49 39.12 -1.39
CA VAL A 104 -18.95 37.93 -0.68
C VAL A 104 -19.64 38.32 0.62
N SER A 105 -20.79 37.70 0.89
CA SER A 105 -21.42 37.70 2.22
C SER A 105 -21.60 36.29 2.74
N LEU A 106 -21.11 36.03 3.95
CA LEU A 106 -21.34 34.79 4.69
C LEU A 106 -22.20 35.10 5.92
N ALA A 107 -23.37 34.50 6.03
CA ALA A 107 -24.27 34.72 7.15
C ALA A 107 -24.69 33.40 7.81
N LEU A 108 -24.61 33.35 9.14
CA LEU A 108 -24.93 32.18 9.95
C LEU A 108 -26.31 32.33 10.58
N TYR A 109 -27.20 31.36 10.32
CA TYR A 109 -28.58 31.32 10.82
C TYR A 109 -28.86 30.04 11.62
N ASP A 110 -29.83 30.08 12.53
CA ASP A 110 -30.43 28.86 13.08
C ASP A 110 -31.65 28.36 12.28
N LEU A 111 -32.25 27.26 12.75
CA LEU A 111 -33.47 26.67 12.18
C LEU A 111 -34.69 27.61 12.19
N SER A 112 -34.70 28.63 13.07
CA SER A 112 -35.77 29.64 13.11
C SER A 112 -35.53 30.80 12.14
N GLY A 113 -34.36 30.84 11.48
CA GLY A 113 -33.94 31.93 10.61
C GLY A 113 -33.28 33.09 11.36
N LYS A 114 -32.98 32.95 12.66
CA LYS A 114 -32.29 33.99 13.43
C LYS A 114 -30.82 34.04 13.02
N GLN A 115 -30.35 35.22 12.61
CA GLN A 115 -28.96 35.48 12.26
C GLN A 115 -28.09 35.66 13.50
N TYR A 116 -26.96 34.94 13.58
CA TYR A 116 -26.01 35.02 14.70
C TYR A 116 -24.72 35.74 14.35
N ALA A 117 -24.24 35.58 13.11
CA ALA A 117 -23.00 36.20 12.65
C ALA A 117 -23.10 36.49 11.15
N VAL A 118 -22.42 37.54 10.71
CA VAL A 118 -22.26 37.87 9.29
C VAL A 118 -20.83 38.35 9.04
N TYR A 119 -20.28 37.95 7.91
CA TYR A 119 -19.02 38.43 7.37
C TYR A 119 -19.27 38.96 5.96
N HIS A 120 -18.56 40.03 5.59
CA HIS A 120 -18.66 40.65 4.28
C HIS A 120 -17.29 41.17 3.84
N ALA A 121 -16.89 40.85 2.62
CA ALA A 121 -15.67 41.37 2.01
C ALA A 121 -15.67 41.17 0.49
N ASP A 122 -14.96 42.05 -0.21
CA ASP A 122 -14.51 41.83 -1.58
C ASP A 122 -13.27 40.94 -1.56
N LEU A 123 -13.35 39.77 -2.19
CA LEU A 123 -12.30 38.75 -2.17
C LEU A 123 -11.81 38.46 -3.59
N PRO A 124 -10.49 38.35 -3.82
CA PRO A 124 -9.95 38.01 -5.13
C PRO A 124 -10.35 36.61 -5.57
N GLU A 125 -10.13 36.28 -6.85
CA GLU A 125 -10.21 34.90 -7.33
C GLU A 125 -9.29 33.98 -6.51
N GLY A 126 -9.78 32.78 -6.19
CA GLY A 126 -9.01 31.78 -5.46
C GLY A 126 -9.77 31.14 -4.30
N LYS A 127 -9.01 30.48 -3.42
CA LYS A 127 -9.55 29.73 -2.28
C LYS A 127 -9.37 30.50 -0.97
N HIS A 128 -10.44 30.60 -0.20
CA HIS A 128 -10.54 31.41 1.01
C HIS A 128 -11.00 30.56 2.19
N GLY A 129 -10.26 30.61 3.30
CA GLY A 129 -10.62 29.93 4.54
C GLY A 129 -11.40 30.84 5.49
N PHE A 130 -12.35 30.26 6.22
CA PHE A 130 -13.09 30.94 7.29
C PHE A 130 -13.19 30.04 8.51
N ARG A 131 -13.00 30.62 9.69
CA ARG A 131 -13.27 29.97 10.98
C ARG A 131 -14.58 30.46 11.56
N LEU A 132 -15.43 29.52 11.94
CA LEU A 132 -16.72 29.75 12.57
C LEU A 132 -16.69 29.33 14.04
N MET A 133 -17.31 30.12 14.89
CA MET A 133 -17.58 29.83 16.30
C MET A 133 -19.07 29.97 16.55
N VAL A 134 -19.66 29.05 17.32
CA VAL A 134 -21.08 29.08 17.68
C VAL A 134 -21.27 28.97 19.18
N GLY A 135 -22.19 29.76 19.73
CA GLY A 135 -22.42 29.83 21.17
C GLY A 135 -23.42 28.81 21.73
N ILE A 136 -24.03 27.97 20.89
CA ILE A 136 -25.05 26.99 21.31
C ILE A 136 -24.86 25.70 20.49
N ALA A 137 -25.01 24.54 21.13
CA ALA A 137 -25.03 23.25 20.46
C ALA A 137 -26.38 23.03 19.77
N GLN A 138 -26.42 23.15 18.44
CA GLN A 138 -27.60 22.94 17.59
C GLN A 138 -27.20 22.91 16.10
N MET A 139 -28.20 22.75 15.23
CA MET A 139 -28.01 22.92 13.78
C MET A 139 -28.01 24.40 13.39
N TYR A 140 -27.15 24.75 12.44
CA TYR A 140 -27.06 26.06 11.79
C TYR A 140 -27.06 25.93 10.27
N PHE A 141 -27.41 27.03 9.60
CA PHE A 141 -27.23 27.22 8.16
C PHE A 141 -26.21 28.33 7.94
N LEU A 142 -25.15 28.05 7.19
CA LEU A 142 -24.25 29.07 6.68
C LEU A 142 -24.62 29.37 5.24
N VAL A 143 -25.01 30.61 4.99
CA VAL A 143 -25.45 31.08 3.67
C VAL A 143 -24.33 31.92 3.08
N LEU A 144 -23.80 31.48 1.94
CA LEU A 144 -22.98 32.27 1.04
C LEU A 144 -23.90 33.05 0.11
N LYS A 145 -23.70 34.35 -0.01
CA LYS A 145 -24.23 35.17 -1.10
C LYS A 145 -23.06 35.79 -1.84
N THR A 146 -23.10 35.71 -3.15
CA THR A 146 -22.23 36.48 -4.02
C THR A 146 -23.09 37.31 -4.98
N SER A 147 -22.47 37.98 -5.96
CA SER A 147 -23.19 38.84 -6.90
C SER A 147 -24.27 38.11 -7.71
N ASN A 148 -24.07 36.83 -8.01
CA ASN A 148 -24.92 36.05 -8.91
C ASN A 148 -25.58 34.84 -8.25
N GLU A 149 -25.10 34.40 -7.08
CA GLU A 149 -25.49 33.11 -6.51
C GLU A 149 -25.74 33.18 -4.99
N THR A 150 -26.54 32.25 -4.50
CA THR A 150 -26.73 32.00 -3.07
C THR A 150 -26.61 30.52 -2.81
N GLN A 151 -25.72 30.13 -1.90
CA GLN A 151 -25.49 28.74 -1.51
C GLN A 151 -25.64 28.57 -0.01
N THR A 152 -26.03 27.38 0.44
CA THR A 152 -26.28 27.11 1.84
C THR A 152 -25.62 25.80 2.28
N VAL A 153 -24.89 25.85 3.39
CA VAL A 153 -24.26 24.69 4.03
C VAL A 153 -24.90 24.46 5.40
N LYS A 154 -25.22 23.21 5.70
CA LYS A 154 -25.75 22.80 7.02
C LYS A 154 -24.58 22.51 7.97
N LEU A 155 -24.58 23.10 9.14
CA LEU A 155 -23.58 22.88 10.18
C LEU A 155 -24.24 22.23 11.40
N LEU A 156 -23.64 21.21 11.98
CA LEU A 156 -24.13 20.58 13.21
C LEU A 156 -23.14 20.78 14.37
N ALA A 157 -23.50 21.63 15.33
CA ALA A 157 -22.70 21.86 16.52
C ALA A 157 -23.14 20.94 17.67
N THR A 158 -22.22 20.19 18.26
CA THR A 158 -22.47 19.30 19.39
C THR A 158 -22.12 19.92 20.74
N GLU A 159 -21.29 20.95 20.75
CA GLU A 159 -20.92 21.72 21.94
C GLU A 159 -20.91 23.22 21.61
N ALA A 160 -21.07 24.06 22.64
CA ALA A 160 -21.02 25.51 22.53
C ALA A 160 -19.58 26.04 22.67
N SER A 161 -19.30 27.16 22.02
CA SER A 161 -18.16 28.03 22.27
C SER A 161 -18.62 29.31 22.99
N ASP A 162 -17.71 30.21 23.31
CA ASP A 162 -18.02 31.44 24.07
C ASP A 162 -18.60 32.57 23.20
N ALA A 163 -18.69 32.38 21.88
CA ALA A 163 -19.13 33.43 20.95
C ALA A 163 -19.76 32.87 19.67
N PHE A 164 -20.52 33.74 18.99
CA PHE A 164 -20.91 33.59 17.59
C PHE A 164 -20.01 34.45 16.72
N ARG A 165 -19.24 33.84 15.82
CA ARG A 165 -18.29 34.59 14.98
C ARG A 165 -18.01 33.87 13.66
N ILE A 166 -17.84 34.65 12.60
CA ILE A 166 -17.20 34.22 11.35
C ILE A 166 -15.93 35.06 11.21
N SER A 167 -14.77 34.42 11.08
CA SER A 167 -13.47 35.09 10.96
C SER A 167 -12.80 34.67 9.66
N TYR A 168 -12.36 35.65 8.86
CA TYR A 168 -11.56 35.35 7.68
C TYR A 168 -10.18 34.84 8.10
N ALA A 169 -9.81 33.71 7.53
CA ALA A 169 -8.67 32.93 7.93
C ALA A 169 -7.48 33.16 6.95
N GLY A 170 -7.76 33.64 5.73
CA GLY A 170 -6.77 33.97 4.71
C GLY A 170 -7.04 33.27 3.37
N SER A 171 -6.32 33.70 2.33
CA SER A 171 -6.15 32.94 1.08
C SER A 171 -5.10 31.87 1.32
N GLU A 172 -5.28 30.63 0.85
CA GLU A 172 -4.50 29.47 1.32
C GLU A 172 -2.97 29.72 1.45
N GLY A 173 -2.46 29.36 2.63
CA GLY A 173 -1.08 29.48 3.06
C GLY A 173 -0.86 29.16 4.55
N TYR A 174 -1.88 29.23 5.42
CA TYR A 174 -1.70 28.95 6.86
C TYR A 174 -2.95 28.41 7.58
N PHE A 175 -3.23 27.10 7.49
CA PHE A 175 -3.89 26.37 8.59
C PHE A 175 -3.36 24.94 8.66
N TYR A 176 -2.63 24.65 9.73
CA TYR A 176 -2.36 23.28 10.17
C TYR A 176 -3.13 23.04 11.47
N LEU A 177 -4.14 22.17 11.44
CA LEU A 177 -4.38 21.08 12.40
C LEU A 177 -5.68 20.30 12.07
N GLN A 178 -5.53 18.96 11.95
CA GLN A 178 -6.46 17.84 12.25
C GLN A 178 -7.60 17.40 11.28
N GLN A 179 -7.28 16.28 10.60
CA GLN A 179 -8.05 15.07 10.25
C GLN A 179 -9.35 15.13 9.41
N GLN A 180 -9.65 14.19 8.50
CA GLN A 180 -8.89 13.14 7.81
C GLN A 180 -9.83 12.60 6.70
N LYS A 181 -9.97 13.29 5.57
CA LYS A 181 -10.90 12.90 4.53
C LYS A 181 -10.34 13.23 3.17
N ALA A 182 -9.81 12.21 2.52
CA ALA A 182 -9.54 12.29 1.11
C ALA A 182 -10.88 12.28 0.37
N ASN A 183 -11.01 13.15 -0.63
CA ASN A 183 -12.14 13.13 -1.55
C ASN A 183 -11.59 12.88 -2.94
N THR A 184 -12.30 12.09 -3.73
CA THR A 184 -11.97 11.89 -5.13
C THR A 184 -13.14 12.26 -6.02
N ASN A 185 -12.86 12.92 -7.14
CA ASN A 185 -13.85 13.16 -8.19
C ASN A 185 -14.01 11.95 -9.12
N LYS A 186 -13.21 10.89 -8.91
CA LYS A 186 -13.29 9.66 -9.68
C LYS A 186 -14.58 8.93 -9.30
N GLY A 187 -15.45 8.77 -10.29
CA GLY A 187 -16.71 8.09 -10.11
C GLY A 187 -16.54 6.58 -9.93
N PHE A 188 -17.48 5.96 -9.24
CA PHE A 188 -17.65 4.51 -9.20
C PHE A 188 -19.11 4.14 -9.51
N GLN A 189 -19.38 2.87 -9.79
CA GLN A 189 -20.73 2.30 -9.79
C GLN A 189 -20.79 1.07 -8.89
N THR A 190 -22.00 0.76 -8.41
CA THR A 190 -22.28 -0.52 -7.76
C THR A 190 -21.82 -1.67 -8.68
N ASN A 191 -21.16 -2.65 -8.08
CA ASN A 191 -20.50 -3.80 -8.71
C ASN A 191 -19.19 -3.53 -9.46
N ASP A 192 -18.64 -2.31 -9.43
CA ASP A 192 -17.27 -2.08 -9.89
C ASP A 192 -16.30 -2.97 -9.10
N SER A 193 -15.35 -3.57 -9.81
CA SER A 193 -14.30 -4.41 -9.22
C SER A 193 -13.20 -3.52 -8.66
N MET A 194 -13.04 -3.57 -7.34
CA MET A 194 -12.08 -2.76 -6.59
C MET A 194 -10.92 -3.62 -6.07
N ARG A 195 -9.74 -3.02 -6.03
CA ARG A 195 -8.54 -3.56 -5.41
C ARG A 195 -7.94 -2.49 -4.49
N PHE A 196 -7.71 -2.84 -3.23
CA PHE A 196 -7.10 -1.95 -2.25
C PHE A 196 -5.78 -2.55 -1.78
N ILE A 197 -4.73 -1.76 -1.81
CA ILE A 197 -3.40 -2.13 -1.31
C ILE A 197 -3.10 -1.20 -0.14
N ALA A 198 -3.18 -1.73 1.07
CA ALA A 198 -2.87 -0.98 2.28
C ALA A 198 -1.41 -1.17 2.64
N TYR A 199 -0.72 -0.08 2.94
CA TYR A 199 0.67 -0.04 3.38
C TYR A 199 0.72 0.36 4.84
N THR A 200 1.63 -0.23 5.61
CA THR A 200 1.89 0.13 7.01
C THR A 200 3.36 -0.09 7.35
N THR A 201 3.88 0.74 8.25
CA THR A 201 5.22 0.54 8.81
C THR A 201 5.09 -0.16 10.16
N LEU A 202 5.53 -1.41 10.22
CA LEU A 202 5.62 -2.19 11.45
C LEU A 202 7.10 -2.47 11.75
N ASN A 203 7.56 -2.13 12.95
CA ASN A 203 8.97 -2.30 13.35
C ASN A 203 9.97 -1.68 12.34
N ASN A 204 9.70 -0.46 11.87
CA ASN A 204 10.49 0.26 10.85
C ASN A 204 10.56 -0.43 9.48
N ARG A 205 9.63 -1.34 9.16
CA ARG A 205 9.56 -2.00 7.85
C ARG A 205 8.19 -1.83 7.22
N LEU A 206 8.20 -1.53 5.92
CA LEU A 206 6.99 -1.44 5.11
C LEU A 206 6.40 -2.85 4.93
N LYS A 207 5.12 -2.99 5.26
CA LYS A 207 4.29 -4.15 4.94
C LYS A 207 3.10 -3.69 4.13
N HIS A 208 2.59 -4.57 3.29
CA HIS A 208 1.34 -4.31 2.58
C HIS A 208 0.39 -5.51 2.66
N GLN A 209 -0.90 -5.22 2.52
CA GLN A 209 -1.96 -6.21 2.42
C GLN A 209 -2.91 -5.80 1.29
N GLU A 210 -3.39 -6.78 0.55
CA GLU A 210 -4.29 -6.55 -0.57
C GLU A 210 -5.70 -7.09 -0.27
N LEU A 211 -6.71 -6.31 -0.62
CA LEU A 211 -8.12 -6.72 -0.60
C LEU A 211 -8.75 -6.49 -1.98
N LYS A 212 -9.35 -7.54 -2.55
CA LYS A 212 -10.15 -7.45 -3.77
C LYS A 212 -11.63 -7.58 -3.42
N THR A 213 -12.48 -6.71 -3.93
CA THR A 213 -13.92 -6.73 -3.66
C THR A 213 -14.74 -6.11 -4.79
N LYS A 214 -16.07 -6.16 -4.65
CA LYS A 214 -17.01 -5.39 -5.48
C LYS A 214 -17.60 -4.26 -4.66
N GLN A 215 -17.69 -3.08 -5.26
CA GLN A 215 -18.29 -1.92 -4.61
C GLN A 215 -19.81 -2.11 -4.44
N ALA A 216 -20.34 -2.04 -3.22
CA ALA A 216 -21.77 -2.21 -2.97
C ALA A 216 -22.61 -0.97 -3.29
N GLY A 217 -21.99 0.21 -3.40
CA GLY A 217 -22.71 1.47 -3.57
C GLY A 217 -23.32 2.01 -2.27
N THR A 218 -22.81 1.55 -1.14
CA THR A 218 -23.09 2.07 0.19
C THR A 218 -21.78 2.30 0.92
N ASP A 219 -21.80 3.04 2.02
CA ASP A 219 -20.64 3.19 2.90
C ASP A 219 -20.12 1.80 3.32
N GLN A 220 -18.80 1.62 3.29
CA GLN A 220 -18.13 0.38 3.64
C GLN A 220 -16.88 0.63 4.47
N GLU A 221 -16.58 -0.33 5.34
CA GLU A 221 -15.35 -0.38 6.11
C GLU A 221 -14.55 -1.61 5.70
N TYR A 222 -13.26 -1.41 5.42
CA TYR A 222 -12.31 -2.46 5.12
C TYR A 222 -11.23 -2.47 6.18
N SER A 223 -11.10 -3.61 6.86
CA SER A 223 -10.04 -3.85 7.84
C SER A 223 -8.98 -4.77 7.24
N PHE A 224 -7.72 -4.34 7.28
CA PHE A 224 -6.57 -5.17 6.93
C PHE A 224 -5.98 -5.81 8.18
N GLU A 225 -5.45 -7.02 8.05
CA GLU A 225 -4.76 -7.72 9.13
C GLU A 225 -3.29 -7.90 8.76
N PHE A 226 -2.38 -7.27 9.51
CA PHE A 226 -0.95 -7.32 9.24
C PHE A 226 -0.26 -8.27 10.22
N ALA A 227 0.42 -9.30 9.70
CA ALA A 227 1.17 -10.22 10.53
C ALA A 227 2.29 -9.50 11.32
N LEU A 228 2.53 -9.94 12.56
CA LEU A 228 3.59 -9.42 13.43
C LEU A 228 5.01 -9.74 12.95
N GLY A 229 5.16 -10.66 11.99
CA GLY A 229 6.42 -11.08 11.38
C GLY A 229 6.26 -11.40 9.89
N TYR A 230 7.21 -12.12 9.33
CA TYR A 230 7.22 -12.65 7.97
C TYR A 230 7.17 -14.18 8.03
N ALA A 231 6.39 -14.79 7.14
CA ALA A 231 6.38 -16.22 6.89
C ALA A 231 7.19 -16.56 5.63
N ILE A 232 7.59 -17.82 5.50
CA ILE A 232 8.18 -18.34 4.27
C ILE A 232 7.19 -18.13 3.12
N GLY A 233 7.68 -17.53 2.03
CA GLY A 233 6.88 -17.13 0.87
C GLY A 233 6.40 -15.69 0.88
N ASP A 234 6.63 -14.91 1.93
CA ASP A 234 6.26 -13.50 1.93
C ASP A 234 7.24 -12.66 1.09
N ILE A 235 6.74 -11.65 0.36
CA ILE A 235 7.58 -10.66 -0.32
C ILE A 235 8.16 -9.70 0.73
N TYR A 236 9.47 -9.52 0.68
CA TYR A 236 10.19 -8.56 1.50
C TYR A 236 10.49 -7.29 0.71
N TYR A 237 10.18 -6.14 1.29
CA TYR A 237 10.31 -4.83 0.65
C TYR A 237 11.40 -3.98 1.30
N GLN A 238 12.10 -3.21 0.48
CA GLN A 238 12.93 -2.10 0.92
C GLN A 238 12.08 -0.94 1.43
N THR A 239 12.69 0.01 2.13
CA THR A 239 11.99 1.19 2.69
C THR A 239 11.40 2.11 1.63
N ASN A 240 11.90 2.07 0.39
CA ASN A 240 11.37 2.82 -0.75
C ASN A 240 10.18 2.12 -1.43
N GLY A 241 9.78 0.93 -0.97
CA GLY A 241 8.68 0.14 -1.55
C GLY A 241 9.09 -0.78 -2.69
N GLU A 242 10.37 -0.84 -3.06
CA GLU A 242 10.86 -1.81 -4.04
C GLU A 242 10.99 -3.21 -3.43
N VAL A 243 10.75 -4.24 -4.24
CA VAL A 243 10.92 -5.63 -3.82
C VAL A 243 12.41 -5.91 -3.58
N GLU A 244 12.74 -6.43 -2.40
CA GLU A 244 14.11 -6.84 -2.07
C GLU A 244 14.32 -8.35 -2.32
N GLY A 245 13.33 -9.18 -1.99
CA GLY A 245 13.41 -10.62 -2.14
C GLY A 245 12.19 -11.36 -1.61
N VAL A 246 12.22 -12.68 -1.65
CA VAL A 246 11.18 -13.55 -1.06
C VAL A 246 11.74 -14.25 0.17
N VAL A 247 10.99 -14.22 1.27
CA VAL A 247 11.39 -14.86 2.53
C VAL A 247 11.45 -16.37 2.33
N CYS A 248 12.63 -16.97 2.49
CA CYS A 248 12.86 -18.39 2.27
C CYS A 248 13.16 -19.16 3.56
N TRP A 249 13.43 -18.46 4.67
CA TRP A 249 13.64 -19.05 5.99
C TRP A 249 13.46 -17.99 7.08
N ILE A 250 13.03 -18.42 8.26
CA ILE A 250 12.86 -17.57 9.45
C ILE A 250 13.78 -18.06 10.58
N ALA A 251 14.44 -17.13 11.25
CA ALA A 251 15.38 -17.40 12.33
C ALA A 251 14.71 -17.52 13.70
N ASP A 252 13.57 -16.87 13.83
CA ASP A 252 12.79 -16.76 15.03
C ASP A 252 11.31 -17.05 14.73
N THR A 253 10.56 -17.38 15.78
CA THR A 253 9.11 -17.51 15.71
C THR A 253 8.51 -16.54 16.72
N VAL A 254 7.93 -15.47 16.22
CA VAL A 254 7.20 -14.46 17.02
C VAL A 254 5.71 -14.74 17.07
N TYR A 255 5.17 -15.39 16.03
CA TYR A 255 3.75 -15.67 15.92
C TYR A 255 3.52 -16.96 15.12
N HIS A 256 2.45 -17.68 15.43
CA HIS A 256 2.02 -18.87 14.68
C HIS A 256 0.52 -18.82 14.44
N HIS A 257 0.12 -19.01 13.19
CA HIS A 257 -1.28 -18.97 12.78
C HIS A 257 -1.52 -19.90 11.58
N GLU A 258 -2.60 -20.68 11.64
CA GLU A 258 -3.01 -21.59 10.57
C GLU A 258 -1.88 -22.51 10.05
N GLY A 259 -0.98 -22.96 10.93
CA GLY A 259 0.14 -23.83 10.57
C GLY A 259 1.34 -23.10 9.97
N LYS A 260 1.30 -21.77 9.85
CA LYS A 260 2.42 -20.93 9.42
C LYS A 260 3.12 -20.32 10.63
N TYR A 261 4.44 -20.31 10.57
CA TYR A 261 5.30 -19.63 11.52
C TYR A 261 5.73 -18.28 10.94
N PHE A 262 5.73 -17.26 11.79
CA PHE A 262 6.14 -15.91 11.44
C PHE A 262 7.31 -15.49 12.31
N GLY A 263 8.36 -14.95 11.70
CA GLY A 263 9.58 -14.46 12.35
C GLY A 263 9.87 -12.99 12.02
N ASN A 264 10.67 -12.31 12.82
CA ASN A 264 11.14 -10.95 12.53
C ASN A 264 12.50 -10.90 11.86
N ALA A 265 13.25 -12.01 11.88
CA ALA A 265 14.55 -12.18 11.25
C ALA A 265 14.58 -13.46 10.43
N GLY A 266 15.43 -13.50 9.42
CA GLY A 266 15.53 -14.66 8.54
C GLY A 266 16.31 -14.38 7.28
N LYS A 267 16.02 -15.15 6.23
CA LYS A 267 16.72 -15.08 4.95
C LYS A 267 15.75 -14.85 3.79
N LEU A 268 16.22 -14.09 2.81
CA LEU A 268 15.55 -13.77 1.55
C LEU A 268 16.30 -14.46 0.40
N ILE A 269 15.56 -14.99 -0.57
CA ILE A 269 16.10 -15.41 -1.87
C ILE A 269 15.80 -14.32 -2.91
N SER A 270 16.71 -14.11 -3.86
CA SER A 270 16.57 -13.11 -4.91
C SER A 270 15.41 -13.42 -5.87
N ILE A 271 14.66 -12.39 -6.28
CA ILE A 271 13.58 -12.50 -7.27
C ILE A 271 14.09 -12.64 -8.71
N ASP A 272 15.30 -12.13 -8.98
CA ASP A 272 16.04 -12.30 -10.21
C ASP A 272 17.05 -13.45 -10.09
N GLU A 273 17.49 -13.94 -11.24
CA GLU A 273 18.57 -14.92 -11.35
C GLU A 273 19.62 -14.54 -12.38
N ARG A 274 20.69 -15.32 -12.37
CA ARG A 274 21.60 -15.42 -13.49
C ARG A 274 21.39 -16.77 -14.16
N ASP A 275 21.01 -16.74 -15.43
CA ASP A 275 20.75 -17.93 -16.25
C ASP A 275 21.93 -18.91 -16.20
N THR A 276 23.16 -18.41 -16.40
CA THR A 276 24.35 -19.25 -16.34
C THR A 276 25.54 -18.56 -15.70
N GLY A 277 26.18 -19.23 -14.74
CA GLY A 277 27.45 -18.85 -14.16
C GLY A 277 28.33 -20.05 -13.83
N THR A 278 29.63 -19.88 -14.01
CA THR A 278 30.64 -20.84 -13.53
C THR A 278 30.87 -20.67 -12.03
N TYR A 279 31.14 -21.78 -11.35
CA TYR A 279 31.45 -21.78 -9.92
C TYR A 279 32.86 -21.25 -9.66
N GLY A 280 33.82 -21.64 -10.52
CA GLY A 280 35.22 -21.23 -10.36
C GLY A 280 36.17 -21.77 -11.42
N THR A 281 37.46 -21.59 -11.16
CA THR A 281 38.51 -21.98 -12.11
C THR A 281 38.74 -23.49 -12.06
N ILE A 282 38.77 -24.14 -13.23
CA ILE A 282 39.04 -25.58 -13.35
C ILE A 282 40.27 -26.00 -12.53
N ASN A 283 40.11 -27.05 -11.72
CA ASN A 283 41.16 -27.62 -10.86
C ASN A 283 41.77 -26.68 -9.81
N ARG A 284 41.13 -25.54 -9.51
CA ARG A 284 41.53 -24.59 -8.48
C ARG A 284 40.47 -24.55 -7.36
N PRO A 285 40.67 -25.24 -6.24
CA PRO A 285 39.73 -25.20 -5.13
C PRO A 285 39.60 -23.79 -4.57
N THR A 286 38.38 -23.41 -4.17
CA THR A 286 38.08 -22.19 -3.42
C THR A 286 38.20 -22.42 -1.92
N TYR A 287 38.04 -23.68 -1.48
CA TYR A 287 37.96 -24.11 -0.08
C TYR A 287 36.71 -23.62 0.67
N ALA A 288 35.67 -23.26 -0.08
CA ALA A 288 34.38 -22.83 0.45
C ALA A 288 33.52 -24.03 0.87
N PHE A 289 33.78 -24.62 2.04
CA PHE A 289 33.18 -25.90 2.45
C PHE A 289 31.94 -25.81 3.33
N ASP A 290 31.54 -24.61 3.76
CA ASP A 290 30.42 -24.47 4.69
C ASP A 290 29.11 -24.90 4.02
N SER A 291 28.37 -25.79 4.65
CA SER A 291 27.11 -26.29 4.10
C SER A 291 25.89 -25.55 4.64
N VAL A 292 26.03 -24.72 5.69
CA VAL A 292 24.94 -24.12 6.45
C VAL A 292 24.89 -22.60 6.27
N ASP A 293 26.04 -21.95 6.14
CA ASP A 293 26.13 -20.49 6.04
C ASP A 293 26.93 -20.07 4.79
N GLY A 294 26.19 -19.70 3.75
CA GLY A 294 26.75 -19.24 2.49
C GLY A 294 27.58 -17.96 2.62
N ARG A 295 27.45 -17.18 3.70
CA ARG A 295 28.27 -15.99 3.93
C ARG A 295 29.73 -16.35 4.19
N VAL A 296 29.98 -17.44 4.91
CA VAL A 296 31.33 -17.96 5.16
C VAL A 296 32.01 -18.29 3.83
N ASN A 297 31.30 -19.02 2.97
CA ASN A 297 31.77 -19.36 1.63
C ASN A 297 31.94 -18.13 0.74
N THR A 298 30.99 -17.20 0.78
CA THR A 298 31.02 -15.99 -0.04
C THR A 298 32.19 -15.10 0.33
N ALA A 299 32.50 -14.96 1.63
CA ALA A 299 33.69 -14.23 2.09
C ALA A 299 35.00 -14.84 1.54
N ILE A 300 35.07 -16.18 1.46
CA ILE A 300 36.20 -16.87 0.82
C ILE A 300 36.27 -16.53 -0.67
N HIS A 301 35.16 -16.62 -1.40
CA HIS A 301 35.12 -16.24 -2.82
C HIS A 301 35.49 -14.77 -3.04
N GLN A 302 35.00 -13.86 -2.19
CA GLN A 302 35.33 -12.43 -2.24
C GLN A 302 36.83 -12.18 -2.02
N ALA A 303 37.46 -12.92 -1.10
CA ALA A 303 38.90 -12.85 -0.90
C ALA A 303 39.67 -13.34 -2.14
N LEU A 304 39.22 -14.41 -2.80
CA LEU A 304 39.82 -14.91 -4.05
C LEU A 304 39.63 -13.95 -5.23
N LEU A 305 38.48 -13.29 -5.33
CA LEU A 305 38.22 -12.23 -6.32
C LEU A 305 39.14 -11.03 -6.10
N SER A 306 39.48 -10.73 -4.85
CA SER A 306 40.41 -9.66 -4.48
C SER A 306 41.88 -10.06 -4.61
N ASP A 307 42.19 -11.35 -4.64
CA ASP A 307 43.56 -11.85 -4.77
C ASP A 307 44.14 -11.49 -6.15
N THR A 308 45.30 -10.83 -6.14
CA THR A 308 46.05 -10.45 -7.34
C THR A 308 47.27 -11.33 -7.58
N SER A 309 47.48 -12.38 -6.77
CA SER A 309 48.76 -13.06 -6.64
C SER A 309 48.72 -14.59 -6.79
N THR A 310 47.66 -15.29 -6.33
CA THR A 310 47.67 -16.76 -6.26
C THR A 310 46.50 -17.47 -6.97
N TYR A 311 45.31 -16.87 -6.98
CA TYR A 311 44.15 -17.45 -7.65
C TYR A 311 44.03 -16.96 -9.11
N LEU A 312 44.39 -17.83 -10.05
CA LEU A 312 44.36 -17.53 -11.49
C LEU A 312 42.93 -17.64 -12.06
N PHE A 313 42.64 -16.81 -13.06
CA PHE A 313 41.35 -16.77 -13.78
C PHE A 313 40.15 -16.48 -12.87
N LYS A 314 40.31 -15.59 -11.89
CA LYS A 314 39.29 -15.25 -10.89
C LYS A 314 38.00 -14.71 -11.50
N GLU A 315 38.03 -14.20 -12.73
CA GLU A 315 36.85 -13.86 -13.51
C GLU A 315 35.88 -15.04 -13.71
N ARG A 316 36.32 -16.29 -13.48
CA ARG A 316 35.49 -17.51 -13.50
C ARG A 316 34.75 -17.78 -12.19
N LEU A 317 34.91 -16.96 -11.16
CA LEU A 317 34.07 -17.00 -9.96
C LEU A 317 32.73 -16.28 -10.23
N GLU A 318 32.10 -16.56 -11.38
CA GLU A 318 30.98 -15.79 -11.91
C GLU A 318 29.74 -15.87 -11.01
N ALA A 319 29.46 -17.06 -10.46
CA ALA A 319 28.33 -17.25 -9.55
C ALA A 319 28.47 -16.41 -8.28
N ALA A 320 29.65 -16.45 -7.64
CA ALA A 320 29.91 -15.67 -6.44
C ALA A 320 29.96 -14.16 -6.73
N GLN A 321 30.60 -13.76 -7.84
CA GLN A 321 30.67 -12.36 -8.26
C GLN A 321 29.27 -11.78 -8.51
N TRP A 322 28.40 -12.52 -9.22
CA TRP A 322 27.04 -12.06 -9.48
C TRP A 322 26.26 -11.82 -8.19
N CYS A 323 26.36 -12.71 -7.20
CA CYS A 323 25.73 -12.51 -5.89
C CYS A 323 26.27 -11.25 -5.17
N LEU A 324 27.58 -11.01 -5.23
CA LEU A 324 28.24 -9.84 -4.62
C LEU A 324 27.87 -8.52 -5.32
N ASP A 325 27.70 -8.53 -6.64
CA ASP A 325 27.38 -7.33 -7.44
C ASP A 325 25.99 -6.78 -7.14
N LYS A 326 25.11 -7.56 -6.49
CA LYS A 326 23.79 -7.11 -6.03
C LYS A 326 23.87 -6.12 -4.86
N GLY A 327 25.03 -6.00 -4.23
CA GLY A 327 25.28 -5.03 -3.17
C GLY A 327 25.27 -5.64 -1.76
N GLU A 328 25.24 -4.76 -0.77
CA GLU A 328 25.48 -5.11 0.63
C GLU A 328 24.51 -6.16 1.19
N GLY A 329 25.08 -7.17 1.85
CA GLY A 329 24.36 -8.27 2.50
C GLY A 329 23.96 -9.43 1.60
N TRP A 330 24.05 -9.30 0.28
CA TRP A 330 23.82 -10.41 -0.65
C TRP A 330 25.01 -11.37 -0.67
N TYR A 331 24.72 -12.67 -0.67
CA TYR A 331 25.71 -13.73 -0.64
C TYR A 331 25.27 -14.94 -1.48
N PHE A 332 26.24 -15.79 -1.82
CA PHE A 332 26.03 -17.01 -2.57
C PHE A 332 25.59 -18.13 -1.60
N PRO A 333 24.33 -18.61 -1.66
CA PRO A 333 23.77 -19.51 -0.65
C PRO A 333 24.46 -20.87 -0.59
N ALA A 334 24.67 -21.37 0.62
CA ALA A 334 25.22 -22.69 0.88
C ALA A 334 24.22 -23.80 0.56
N LYS A 335 24.73 -25.02 0.51
CA LYS A 335 23.98 -26.24 0.17
C LYS A 335 22.66 -26.38 0.96
N LEU A 336 22.70 -26.28 2.28
CA LEU A 336 21.52 -26.49 3.13
C LEU A 336 20.60 -25.26 3.15
N GLU A 337 21.08 -24.09 2.77
CA GLU A 337 20.22 -22.92 2.56
C GLU A 337 19.39 -23.11 1.28
N MET A 338 20.02 -23.58 0.21
CA MET A 338 19.31 -23.94 -1.02
C MET A 338 18.36 -25.12 -0.83
N LEU A 339 18.67 -26.07 0.06
CA LEU A 339 17.71 -27.12 0.45
C LEU A 339 16.40 -26.52 0.97
N GLN A 340 16.48 -25.56 1.89
CA GLN A 340 15.31 -24.94 2.50
C GLN A 340 14.45 -24.21 1.46
N VAL A 341 15.07 -23.57 0.47
CA VAL A 341 14.37 -22.99 -0.68
C VAL A 341 13.61 -24.07 -1.45
N TYR A 342 14.27 -25.19 -1.78
CA TYR A 342 13.67 -26.27 -2.54
C TYR A 342 12.57 -27.03 -1.78
N GLU A 343 12.65 -27.11 -0.45
CA GLU A 343 11.59 -27.66 0.40
C GLU A 343 10.31 -26.80 0.40
N ASN A 344 10.42 -25.53 0.00
CA ASN A 344 9.30 -24.57 -0.08
C ASN A 344 9.09 -24.05 -1.52
N MET A 345 9.56 -24.80 -2.53
CA MET A 345 9.69 -24.34 -3.91
C MET A 345 8.39 -23.82 -4.50
N ASP A 346 7.28 -24.53 -4.33
CA ASP A 346 5.99 -24.12 -4.92
C ASP A 346 5.55 -22.74 -4.43
N VAL A 347 5.65 -22.49 -3.12
CA VAL A 347 5.26 -21.21 -2.52
C VAL A 347 6.23 -20.12 -2.99
N ILE A 348 7.54 -20.38 -2.95
CA ILE A 348 8.56 -19.40 -3.34
C ILE A 348 8.43 -19.04 -4.83
N ASN A 349 8.29 -20.01 -5.73
CA ASN A 349 8.16 -19.74 -7.17
C ASN A 349 6.90 -18.95 -7.50
N ASN A 350 5.77 -19.28 -6.87
CA ASN A 350 4.54 -18.51 -7.07
C ASN A 350 4.72 -17.06 -6.62
N THR A 351 5.33 -16.84 -5.45
CA THR A 351 5.60 -15.48 -4.96
C THR A 351 6.57 -14.72 -5.86
N ILE A 352 7.61 -15.37 -6.38
CA ILE A 352 8.55 -14.71 -7.30
C ILE A 352 7.84 -14.26 -8.59
N ASP A 353 6.96 -15.10 -9.14
CA ASP A 353 6.13 -14.77 -10.31
C ASP A 353 5.20 -13.58 -10.03
N GLU A 354 4.54 -13.57 -8.87
CA GLU A 354 3.70 -12.46 -8.41
C GLU A 354 4.47 -11.15 -8.22
N ALA A 355 5.74 -11.24 -7.79
CA ALA A 355 6.65 -10.11 -7.66
C ALA A 355 7.21 -9.61 -9.01
N GLY A 356 6.89 -10.28 -10.13
CA GLY A 356 7.42 -9.98 -11.46
C GLY A 356 8.87 -10.41 -11.67
N GLY A 357 9.36 -11.33 -10.84
CA GLY A 357 10.68 -11.95 -10.98
C GLY A 357 10.68 -13.16 -11.93
N GLU A 358 11.85 -13.76 -12.08
CA GLU A 358 12.06 -14.96 -12.87
C GLU A 358 11.88 -16.18 -11.98
N LYS A 359 11.16 -17.22 -12.42
CA LYS A 359 10.97 -18.43 -11.60
C LYS A 359 12.19 -19.33 -11.64
N PHE A 360 12.33 -20.18 -10.64
CA PHE A 360 13.29 -21.29 -10.70
C PHE A 360 12.95 -22.23 -11.86
N HIS A 361 13.96 -22.61 -12.64
CA HIS A 361 13.89 -23.61 -13.68
C HIS A 361 13.82 -25.00 -13.04
N LEU A 362 12.66 -25.67 -13.19
CA LEU A 362 12.40 -27.00 -12.61
C LEU A 362 12.24 -28.10 -13.65
N ASP A 363 12.17 -27.75 -14.94
CA ASP A 363 12.01 -28.73 -16.02
C ASP A 363 13.37 -29.35 -16.37
N LEU A 364 13.50 -30.68 -16.22
CA LEU A 364 14.72 -31.40 -16.60
C LEU A 364 15.02 -31.35 -18.10
N LEU A 365 14.01 -31.05 -18.92
CA LEU A 365 14.14 -30.90 -20.37
C LEU A 365 14.39 -29.46 -20.77
N ASP A 366 14.55 -28.54 -19.81
CA ASP A 366 14.87 -27.16 -20.08
C ASP A 366 16.21 -27.07 -20.85
N PRO A 367 16.24 -26.47 -22.05
CA PRO A 367 17.47 -26.27 -22.79
C PRO A 367 18.50 -25.41 -22.05
N GLU A 368 18.08 -24.63 -21.04
CA GLU A 368 18.91 -23.70 -20.27
C GLU A 368 19.49 -24.33 -18.98
N ASP A 369 19.19 -25.62 -18.72
CA ASP A 369 19.46 -26.36 -17.48
C ASP A 369 18.38 -26.11 -16.39
N SER A 370 18.32 -26.98 -15.38
CA SER A 370 17.38 -26.85 -14.23
C SER A 370 18.09 -26.94 -12.89
N ALA A 371 19.42 -26.87 -12.94
CA ALA A 371 20.28 -27.00 -11.80
C ALA A 371 20.83 -25.64 -11.36
N TYR A 372 20.86 -25.44 -10.05
CA TYR A 372 21.32 -24.22 -9.40
C TYR A 372 22.57 -24.50 -8.59
N TRP A 373 23.58 -23.66 -8.77
CA TRP A 373 24.78 -23.76 -7.93
C TRP A 373 24.45 -23.46 -6.46
N THR A 374 25.21 -24.11 -5.59
CA THR A 374 25.35 -23.72 -4.18
C THR A 374 26.78 -23.23 -3.99
N SER A 375 27.04 -22.42 -2.95
CA SER A 375 28.39 -21.94 -2.65
C SER A 375 29.31 -23.01 -2.06
N THR A 376 28.80 -24.20 -1.77
CA THR A 376 29.51 -25.27 -1.07
C THR A 376 30.35 -26.12 -2.04
N GLU A 377 31.67 -25.99 -1.94
CA GLU A 377 32.65 -26.89 -2.55
C GLU A 377 32.66 -28.26 -1.84
N ILE A 378 32.95 -29.32 -2.60
CA ILE A 378 33.18 -30.66 -2.09
C ILE A 378 34.66 -30.80 -1.71
N PRO A 379 34.97 -31.11 -0.44
CA PRO A 379 36.34 -31.39 -0.03
C PRO A 379 36.99 -32.45 -0.93
N GLU A 380 38.23 -32.19 -1.35
CA GLU A 380 39.08 -33.11 -2.13
C GLU A 380 38.63 -33.44 -3.58
N ASP A 381 37.39 -33.13 -4.00
CA ASP A 381 36.84 -33.50 -5.32
C ASP A 381 36.94 -32.36 -6.36
N LYS A 382 37.44 -31.17 -5.99
CA LYS A 382 37.54 -29.96 -6.86
C LYS A 382 36.27 -29.72 -7.69
N LYS A 383 35.13 -29.96 -7.05
CA LYS A 383 33.76 -29.88 -7.56
C LYS A 383 32.91 -29.17 -6.53
N ALA A 384 31.81 -28.58 -6.97
CA ALA A 384 30.86 -27.94 -6.08
C ALA A 384 29.51 -28.67 -6.10
N TYR A 385 28.73 -28.49 -5.05
CA TYR A 385 27.36 -28.96 -5.02
C TYR A 385 26.45 -28.06 -5.84
N PHE A 386 25.58 -28.67 -6.64
CA PHE A 386 24.41 -28.03 -7.21
C PHE A 386 23.15 -28.80 -6.80
N ILE A 387 22.01 -28.11 -6.84
CA ILE A 387 20.70 -28.64 -6.49
C ILE A 387 19.75 -28.56 -7.70
N TYR A 388 18.86 -29.52 -7.84
CA TYR A 388 17.86 -29.59 -8.91
C TYR A 388 16.67 -30.47 -8.45
N MET A 389 15.54 -30.41 -9.15
CA MET A 389 14.29 -31.09 -8.72
C MET A 389 13.71 -32.03 -9.79
N PRO A 390 14.33 -33.19 -10.06
CA PRO A 390 13.83 -34.16 -11.03
C PRO A 390 12.50 -34.78 -10.58
N LEU A 391 11.45 -34.59 -11.39
CA LEU A 391 10.13 -35.20 -11.16
C LEU A 391 9.60 -34.93 -9.74
N GLY A 392 9.84 -33.72 -9.22
CA GLY A 392 9.43 -33.29 -7.87
C GLY A 392 10.33 -33.75 -6.72
N ASN A 393 11.45 -34.45 -6.98
CA ASN A 393 12.36 -34.91 -5.94
C ASN A 393 13.57 -33.99 -5.81
N ILE A 394 13.79 -33.40 -4.63
CA ILE A 394 14.96 -32.56 -4.37
C ILE A 394 16.23 -33.42 -4.40
N THR A 395 17.17 -33.06 -5.28
CA THR A 395 18.41 -33.82 -5.48
C THR A 395 19.64 -32.92 -5.44
N PHE A 396 20.67 -33.34 -4.71
CA PHE A 396 22.01 -32.77 -4.80
C PHE A 396 22.88 -33.60 -5.74
N SER A 397 23.64 -32.94 -6.58
CA SER A 397 24.70 -33.57 -7.38
C SER A 397 25.96 -32.70 -7.34
N LYS A 398 26.99 -33.12 -8.08
CA LYS A 398 28.30 -32.49 -8.11
C LYS A 398 28.67 -32.10 -9.53
N GLY A 399 29.05 -30.85 -9.69
CA GLY A 399 29.48 -30.31 -10.98
C GLY A 399 30.93 -29.83 -10.91
N SER A 400 31.61 -29.93 -12.05
CA SER A 400 32.94 -29.36 -12.23
C SER A 400 32.85 -27.83 -12.21
N PHE A 401 33.86 -27.15 -11.66
CA PHE A 401 33.77 -25.69 -11.46
C PHE A 401 33.52 -24.85 -12.71
N TYR A 402 33.88 -25.37 -13.89
CA TYR A 402 33.69 -24.70 -15.18
C TYR A 402 32.33 -24.98 -15.82
N GLU A 403 31.50 -25.84 -15.23
CA GLU A 403 30.14 -26.05 -15.70
C GLU A 403 29.30 -24.80 -15.42
N SER A 404 28.41 -24.48 -16.36
CA SER A 404 27.45 -23.40 -16.21
C SER A 404 26.19 -23.94 -15.54
N LYS A 405 25.71 -23.24 -14.51
CA LYS A 405 24.44 -23.49 -13.83
C LYS A 405 23.77 -22.16 -13.47
N HIS A 406 22.47 -22.19 -13.18
CA HIS A 406 21.76 -21.02 -12.69
C HIS A 406 22.28 -20.59 -11.31
N VAL A 407 22.12 -19.31 -10.98
CA VAL A 407 22.56 -18.74 -9.71
C VAL A 407 21.47 -17.85 -9.12
N ARG A 408 21.24 -18.03 -7.82
CA ARG A 408 20.39 -17.19 -6.97
C ARG A 408 21.20 -16.66 -5.81
N ALA A 409 20.91 -15.45 -5.39
CA ALA A 409 21.57 -14.83 -4.25
C ALA A 409 20.65 -14.88 -3.04
N MET A 410 21.24 -14.96 -1.85
CA MET A 410 20.52 -14.95 -0.58
C MET A 410 20.97 -13.76 0.25
N LYS A 411 20.11 -13.26 1.14
CA LYS A 411 20.41 -12.13 2.03
C LYS A 411 19.68 -12.30 3.35
N TRP A 412 20.33 -11.95 4.46
CA TRP A 412 19.65 -11.87 5.75
C TRP A 412 18.80 -10.61 5.87
N PHE A 413 17.65 -10.74 6.52
CA PHE A 413 16.86 -9.59 6.95
C PHE A 413 16.78 -9.52 8.47
N ASN A 414 16.87 -8.30 8.99
CA ASN A 414 16.83 -7.98 10.43
C ASN A 414 17.73 -8.88 11.28
N GLU A 415 18.95 -9.13 10.82
CA GLU A 415 19.96 -9.87 11.57
C GLU A 415 20.15 -9.21 12.94
N THR A 416 20.10 -10.00 14.01
CA THR A 416 20.42 -9.53 15.35
C THR A 416 21.91 -9.76 15.58
N GLU A 417 22.62 -8.68 15.96
CA GLU A 417 24.06 -8.71 16.27
C GLU A 417 24.41 -9.65 17.43
#